data_AF-A0AAD7TV92-F1
#
_entry.id   AF-A0AAD7TV92-F1
#
_cell.length_a   1.000
_cell.length_b   1.000
_cell.length_c   1.000
_cell.angle_alpha   90.00
_cell.angle_beta   90.00
_cell.angle_gamma   90.00
#
_symmetry.space_group_name_H-M   'P 1'
#
loop_
_entity.id
_entity.type
_entity.pdbx_description
1 polymer ?
#
loop_
_entity_poly.entity_id
_entity_poly.type
_entity_poly.pdbx_seq_one_letter_code
_entity_poly.pdbx_strand_id
1 'polypeptide(L)'
;MTSLTFAVKFSLTFVVLGLHLALFVLFVIPLAIHSGSNTEAIALGIEVVQLILISIRLYYYFRYRNASSRLKHERLFFVSLWLISLTGALWISIRSPGLLEDFSGLSHPEVAAIVAITFTWLSWTLTVHLIWIAVQDHEAALDEEDVLEPVPWPSYTSPPRISRPKRISAKVVAVAHGSDPLLWARKKDRHGQAPARTAGVQPAKPTYNPHDRLPALLPHTGMKTTYNQWYLGEAV
;
A
#
# COMPACT_ATOMS: atom_id res chain seq x y z
N MET A 1 -12.90 -10.61 0.59
CA MET A 1 -14.05 -9.71 0.85
C MET A 1 -13.87 -8.28 0.34
N THR A 2 -12.90 -8.03 -0.57
CA THR A 2 -12.45 -6.67 -0.95
C THR A 2 -13.29 -5.95 -2.00
N SER A 3 -14.17 -6.64 -2.76
CA SER A 3 -14.93 -5.99 -3.83
C SER A 3 -16.20 -5.29 -3.36
N LEU A 4 -16.87 -5.79 -2.31
CA LEU A 4 -18.12 -5.21 -1.80
C LEU A 4 -17.86 -3.94 -0.98
N THR A 5 -16.88 -3.97 -0.07
CA THR A 5 -16.48 -2.77 0.69
C THR A 5 -16.00 -1.66 -0.24
N PHE A 6 -15.26 -2.02 -1.30
CA PHE A 6 -14.89 -1.12 -2.39
C PHE A 6 -16.11 -0.51 -3.07
N ALA A 7 -17.05 -1.34 -3.54
CA ALA A 7 -18.23 -0.87 -4.26
C ALA A 7 -19.08 0.07 -3.39
N VAL A 8 -19.26 -0.25 -2.11
CA VAL A 8 -20.01 0.56 -1.14
C VAL A 8 -19.31 1.90 -0.88
N LYS A 9 -18.00 1.91 -0.60
CA LYS A 9 -17.26 3.16 -0.40
C LYS A 9 -17.31 4.05 -1.63
N PHE A 10 -17.12 3.45 -2.80
CA PHE A 10 -17.14 4.17 -4.07
C PHE A 10 -18.51 4.77 -4.32
N SER A 11 -19.59 3.99 -4.21
CA SER A 11 -20.96 4.49 -4.42
C SER A 11 -21.33 5.58 -3.43
N LEU A 12 -21.05 5.40 -2.12
CA LEU A 12 -21.28 6.44 -1.11
C LEU A 12 -20.52 7.73 -1.43
N THR A 13 -19.29 7.63 -1.94
CA THR A 13 -18.50 8.81 -2.33
C THR A 13 -19.16 9.59 -3.46
N PHE A 14 -19.70 8.89 -4.46
CA PHE A 14 -20.43 9.53 -5.56
C PHE A 14 -21.75 10.14 -5.09
N VAL A 15 -22.44 9.51 -4.14
CA VAL A 15 -23.65 10.08 -3.52
C VAL A 15 -23.31 11.36 -2.77
N VAL A 16 -22.23 11.35 -1.96
CA VAL A 16 -21.74 12.54 -1.24
C VAL A 16 -21.35 13.65 -2.23
N LEU A 17 -20.65 13.32 -3.32
CA LEU A 17 -20.33 14.28 -4.37
C LEU A 17 -21.60 14.88 -4.99
N GLY A 18 -22.60 14.06 -5.28
CA GLY A 18 -23.88 14.51 -5.82
C GLY A 18 -24.64 15.44 -4.88
N LEU A 19 -24.62 15.15 -3.56
CA LEU A 19 -25.23 16.00 -2.53
C LEU A 19 -24.54 17.37 -2.45
N HIS A 20 -23.21 17.40 -2.42
CA HIS A 20 -22.46 18.66 -2.42
C HIS A 20 -22.64 19.45 -3.72
N LEU A 21 -22.76 18.79 -4.86
CA LEU A 21 -23.06 19.46 -6.13
C LEU A 21 -24.48 20.06 -6.13
N ALA A 22 -25.46 19.34 -5.58
CA ALA A 22 -26.82 19.84 -5.41
C ALA A 22 -26.87 21.05 -4.46
N LEU A 23 -26.17 20.99 -3.33
CA LEU A 23 -26.04 22.10 -2.38
C LEU A 23 -25.34 23.31 -3.00
N PHE A 24 -24.25 23.08 -3.73
CA PHE A 24 -23.56 24.14 -4.46
C PHE A 24 -24.50 24.86 -5.42
N VAL A 25 -25.24 24.12 -6.25
CA VAL A 25 -26.24 24.73 -7.16
C VAL A 25 -27.31 25.48 -6.38
N LEU A 26 -27.80 24.91 -5.27
CA LEU A 26 -28.82 25.53 -4.43
C LEU A 26 -28.36 26.87 -3.84
N PHE A 27 -27.08 27.03 -3.49
CA PHE A 27 -26.52 28.30 -2.98
C PHE A 27 -26.07 29.26 -4.08
N VAL A 28 -25.75 28.78 -5.28
CA VAL A 28 -25.40 29.65 -6.42
C VAL A 28 -26.63 30.39 -6.97
N ILE A 29 -27.78 29.72 -7.06
CA ILE A 29 -28.97 30.29 -7.69
C ILE A 29 -29.45 31.59 -6.99
N PRO A 30 -29.62 31.64 -5.65
CA PRO A 30 -30.09 32.85 -4.97
C PRO A 30 -29.06 33.99 -5.02
N LEU A 31 -27.76 33.68 -4.94
CA LEU A 31 -26.68 34.65 -5.18
C LEU A 31 -26.76 35.25 -6.60
N ALA A 32 -27.03 34.44 -7.62
CA ALA A 32 -27.18 34.92 -9.00
C ALA A 32 -28.41 35.83 -9.17
N ILE A 33 -29.49 35.57 -8.43
CA ILE A 33 -30.72 36.36 -8.43
C ILE A 33 -30.60 37.60 -7.52
N HIS A 34 -29.44 37.81 -6.87
CA HIS A 34 -29.18 38.90 -5.92
C HIS A 34 -30.10 38.88 -4.68
N SER A 35 -30.69 37.72 -4.33
CA SER A 35 -31.39 37.55 -3.04
C SER A 35 -30.45 37.07 -1.93
N GLY A 36 -29.23 36.67 -2.27
CA GLY A 36 -28.33 36.00 -1.35
C GLY A 36 -27.63 36.92 -0.34
N SER A 37 -27.58 36.48 0.92
CA SER A 37 -26.85 37.17 1.99
C SER A 37 -25.46 36.59 2.21
N ASN A 38 -24.67 37.22 3.10
CA ASN A 38 -23.32 36.77 3.45
C ASN A 38 -23.28 35.30 3.96
N THR A 39 -24.40 34.77 4.47
CA THR A 39 -24.52 33.38 4.91
C THR A 39 -24.33 32.40 3.75
N GLU A 40 -24.94 32.69 2.61
CA GLU A 40 -24.87 31.88 1.40
C GLU A 40 -23.49 31.91 0.78
N ALA A 41 -22.81 33.06 0.78
CA ALA A 41 -21.44 33.17 0.29
C ALA A 41 -20.46 32.31 1.11
N ILE A 42 -20.63 32.26 2.43
CA ILE A 42 -19.83 31.41 3.31
C ILE A 42 -20.17 29.93 3.08
N ALA A 43 -21.45 29.58 2.99
CA ALA A 43 -21.89 28.22 2.69
C ALA A 43 -21.33 27.74 1.34
N LEU A 44 -21.41 28.58 0.32
CA LEU A 44 -20.82 28.33 -1.00
C LEU A 44 -19.31 28.08 -0.91
N GLY A 45 -18.58 28.88 -0.14
CA GLY A 45 -17.15 28.69 0.10
C GLY A 45 -16.84 27.32 0.69
N ILE A 46 -17.64 26.87 1.67
CA ILE A 46 -17.52 25.53 2.27
C ILE A 46 -17.79 24.45 1.21
N GLU A 47 -18.86 24.58 0.42
CA GLU A 47 -19.20 23.63 -0.64
C GLU A 47 -18.11 23.53 -1.72
N VAL A 48 -17.51 24.65 -2.14
CA VAL A 48 -16.39 24.66 -3.09
C VAL A 48 -15.20 23.87 -2.55
N VAL A 49 -14.83 24.09 -1.29
CA VAL A 49 -13.73 23.35 -0.65
C VAL A 49 -14.04 21.85 -0.61
N GLN A 50 -15.29 21.47 -0.28
CA GLN A 50 -15.72 20.07 -0.29
C GLN A 50 -15.63 19.43 -1.67
N LEU A 51 -16.14 20.11 -2.71
CA LEU A 51 -16.08 19.60 -4.09
C LEU A 51 -14.64 19.39 -4.57
N ILE A 52 -13.72 20.29 -4.20
CA ILE A 52 -12.30 20.13 -4.52
C ILE A 52 -11.71 18.94 -3.77
N LEU A 53 -11.94 18.82 -2.46
CA LEU A 53 -11.39 17.73 -1.65
C LEU A 53 -11.90 16.36 -2.08
N ILE A 54 -13.20 16.24 -2.40
CA ILE A 54 -13.79 14.98 -2.88
C ILE A 54 -13.16 14.60 -4.23
N SER A 55 -12.97 15.56 -5.14
CA SER A 55 -12.35 15.33 -6.44
C SER A 55 -10.89 14.90 -6.32
N ILE A 56 -10.11 15.58 -5.47
CA ILE A 56 -8.73 15.20 -5.15
C ILE A 56 -8.69 13.78 -4.59
N ARG A 57 -9.59 13.46 -3.65
CA ARG A 57 -9.68 12.11 -3.09
C ARG A 57 -9.95 11.07 -4.17
N LEU A 58 -10.97 11.29 -5.02
CA LEU A 58 -11.30 10.36 -6.10
C LEU A 58 -10.10 10.16 -7.05
N TYR A 59 -9.40 11.23 -7.40
CA TYR A 59 -8.17 11.14 -8.20
C TYR A 59 -7.09 10.29 -7.52
N TYR A 60 -6.79 10.55 -6.24
CA TYR A 60 -5.82 9.77 -5.47
C TYR A 60 -6.24 8.31 -5.34
N TYR A 61 -7.53 8.07 -5.16
CA TYR A 61 -8.11 6.74 -5.04
C TYR A 61 -7.90 5.92 -6.32
N PHE A 62 -8.13 6.50 -7.50
CA PHE A 62 -7.85 5.84 -8.78
C PHE A 62 -6.35 5.64 -9.02
N ARG A 63 -5.54 6.68 -8.76
CA ARG A 63 -4.11 6.68 -9.08
C ARG A 63 -3.30 5.73 -8.22
N TYR A 64 -3.64 5.62 -6.93
CA TYR A 64 -2.88 4.88 -5.91
C TYR A 64 -3.67 3.69 -5.34
N ARG A 65 -4.63 3.14 -6.10
CA ARG A 65 -5.50 2.05 -5.64
C ARG A 65 -4.74 0.83 -5.07
N ASN A 66 -3.53 0.56 -5.55
CA ASN A 66 -2.72 -0.61 -5.19
C ASN A 66 -1.58 -0.30 -4.19
N ALA A 67 -1.45 0.94 -3.71
CA ALA A 67 -0.37 1.32 -2.80
C ALA A 67 -0.73 1.02 -1.34
N SER A 68 0.21 0.50 -0.54
CA SER A 68 -0.01 0.27 0.90
C SER A 68 -0.18 1.56 1.71
N SER A 69 0.42 2.67 1.26
CA SER A 69 0.23 4.00 1.86
C SER A 69 -1.18 4.57 1.68
N ARG A 70 -2.02 3.97 0.81
CA ARG A 70 -3.38 4.43 0.49
C ARG A 70 -4.23 4.62 1.74
N LEU A 71 -4.22 3.65 2.65
CA LEU A 71 -5.08 3.66 3.86
C LEU A 71 -4.79 4.86 4.76
N LYS A 72 -3.53 5.27 4.89
CA LYS A 72 -3.13 6.43 5.72
C LYS A 72 -3.65 7.75 5.12
N HIS A 73 -3.46 7.94 3.82
CA HIS A 73 -3.93 9.15 3.14
C HIS A 73 -5.46 9.20 3.09
N GLU A 74 -6.13 8.07 2.85
CA GLU A 74 -7.58 7.99 2.77
C GLU A 74 -8.27 8.41 4.08
N ARG A 75 -7.72 8.00 5.23
CA ARG A 75 -8.21 8.43 6.56
C ARG A 75 -8.13 9.94 6.75
N LEU A 76 -6.98 10.53 6.42
CA LEU A 76 -6.79 11.97 6.55
C LEU A 76 -7.78 12.76 5.69
N PHE A 77 -8.01 12.31 4.45
CA PHE A 77 -9.04 12.90 3.59
C PHE A 77 -10.42 12.80 4.22
N PHE A 78 -10.84 11.63 4.70
CA PHE A 78 -12.16 11.46 5.29
C PHE A 78 -12.37 12.29 6.56
N VAL A 79 -11.37 12.37 7.43
CA VAL A 79 -11.43 13.22 8.64
C VAL A 79 -11.55 14.69 8.24
N SER A 80 -10.80 15.15 7.24
CA SER A 80 -10.91 16.54 6.75
C SER A 80 -12.27 16.85 6.15
N LEU A 81 -12.82 15.95 5.32
CA LEU A 81 -14.16 16.08 4.73
C LEU A 81 -15.23 16.14 5.83
N TRP A 82 -15.12 15.26 6.84
CA TRP A 82 -16.04 15.22 7.97
C TRP A 82 -16.02 16.50 8.81
N LEU A 83 -14.83 17.03 9.15
CA LEU A 83 -14.71 18.27 9.92
C LEU A 83 -15.31 19.47 9.18
N ILE A 84 -15.00 19.60 7.89
CA ILE A 84 -15.51 20.70 7.06
C ILE A 84 -17.02 20.52 6.87
N SER A 85 -17.51 19.29 6.71
CA SER A 85 -18.94 19.01 6.53
C SER A 85 -19.72 19.28 7.82
N LEU A 86 -19.12 18.97 8.97
CA LEU A 86 -19.69 19.28 10.28
C LEU A 86 -19.78 20.80 10.47
N THR A 87 -18.72 21.51 10.09
CA THR A 87 -18.69 22.98 10.19
C THR A 87 -19.76 23.60 9.29
N GLY A 88 -19.93 23.09 8.06
CA GLY A 88 -21.02 23.50 7.16
C GLY A 88 -22.40 23.22 7.72
N ALA A 89 -22.64 22.01 8.23
CA ALA A 89 -23.92 21.61 8.83
C ALA A 89 -24.27 22.46 10.05
N LEU A 90 -23.30 22.72 10.94
CA LEU A 90 -23.48 23.59 12.10
C LEU A 90 -23.75 25.04 11.68
N TRP A 91 -22.99 25.57 10.72
CA TRP A 91 -23.17 26.93 10.21
C TRP A 91 -24.59 27.14 9.66
N ILE A 92 -25.05 26.22 8.82
CA ILE A 92 -26.39 26.26 8.20
C ILE A 92 -27.48 26.06 9.25
N SER A 93 -27.26 25.19 10.24
CA SER A 93 -28.22 24.96 11.33
C SER A 93 -28.40 26.20 12.21
N ILE A 94 -27.29 26.87 12.59
CA ILE A 94 -27.32 28.10 13.38
C ILE A 94 -28.02 29.23 12.62
N ARG A 95 -27.83 29.28 11.29
CA ARG A 95 -28.43 30.30 10.42
C ARG A 95 -29.80 29.91 9.86
N SER A 96 -30.34 28.75 10.25
CA SER A 96 -31.62 28.25 9.74
C SER A 96 -32.80 29.23 9.83
N PRO A 97 -32.93 30.11 10.84
CA PRO A 97 -34.04 31.07 10.88
C PRO A 97 -34.00 32.09 9.74
N GLY A 98 -32.81 32.42 9.21
CA GLY A 98 -32.63 33.38 8.12
C GLY A 98 -32.69 32.77 6.72
N LEU A 99 -32.70 31.43 6.60
CA LEU A 99 -32.63 30.77 5.29
C LEU A 99 -33.83 31.06 4.40
N LEU A 100 -35.02 31.30 4.98
CA LEU A 100 -36.21 31.64 4.20
C LEU A 100 -36.08 32.99 3.50
N GLU A 101 -35.45 33.96 4.19
CA GLU A 101 -35.17 35.28 3.62
C GLU A 101 -34.08 35.19 2.56
N ASP A 102 -33.02 34.42 2.83
CA ASP A 102 -31.92 34.15 1.90
C ASP A 102 -32.45 33.54 0.57
N PHE A 103 -33.38 32.57 0.67
CA PHE A 103 -33.99 31.89 -0.47
C PHE A 103 -35.21 32.59 -1.08
N SER A 104 -35.56 33.80 -0.64
CA SER A 104 -36.79 34.51 -1.05
C SER A 104 -36.92 34.74 -2.57
N GLY A 105 -35.81 34.75 -3.30
CA GLY A 105 -35.78 34.85 -4.77
C GLY A 105 -36.21 33.57 -5.52
N LEU A 106 -36.39 32.45 -4.83
CA LEU A 106 -36.80 31.16 -5.42
C LEU A 106 -38.32 31.01 -5.44
N SER A 107 -38.84 30.20 -6.37
CA SER A 107 -40.29 29.91 -6.46
C SER A 107 -40.84 29.19 -5.22
N HIS A 108 -40.00 28.43 -4.52
CA HIS A 108 -40.36 27.64 -3.34
C HIS A 108 -39.27 27.77 -2.24
N PRO A 109 -39.21 28.90 -1.52
CA PRO A 109 -38.15 29.18 -0.54
C PRO A 109 -38.16 28.20 0.64
N GLU A 110 -39.35 27.78 1.09
CA GLU A 110 -39.51 26.81 2.19
C GLU A 110 -38.91 25.45 1.83
N VAL A 111 -39.18 24.98 0.61
CA VAL A 111 -38.65 23.70 0.12
C VAL A 111 -37.13 23.79 -0.02
N ALA A 112 -36.60 24.90 -0.54
CA ALA A 112 -35.16 25.13 -0.63
C ALA A 112 -34.47 25.10 0.74
N ALA A 113 -35.03 25.78 1.75
CA ALA A 113 -34.50 25.77 3.11
C ALA A 113 -34.49 24.36 3.72
N ILE A 114 -35.58 23.61 3.58
CA ILE A 114 -35.67 22.22 4.07
C ILE A 114 -34.64 21.34 3.34
N VAL A 115 -34.52 21.48 2.02
CA VAL A 115 -33.55 20.72 1.21
C VAL A 115 -32.12 21.05 1.65
N ALA A 116 -31.78 22.33 1.86
CA ALA A 116 -30.45 22.74 2.31
C ALA A 116 -30.08 22.09 3.65
N ILE A 117 -30.98 22.16 4.65
CA ILE A 117 -30.75 21.57 5.96
C ILE A 117 -30.66 20.04 5.87
N THR A 118 -31.60 19.40 5.17
CA THR A 118 -31.63 17.93 5.07
C THR A 118 -30.43 17.40 4.32
N PHE A 119 -30.03 18.00 3.21
CA PHE A 119 -28.89 17.54 2.40
C PHE A 119 -27.56 17.77 3.10
N THR A 120 -27.40 18.84 3.87
CA THR A 120 -26.16 19.11 4.63
C THR A 120 -25.96 18.09 5.74
N TRP A 121 -27.01 17.81 6.53
CA TRP A 121 -26.96 16.75 7.54
C TRP A 121 -26.84 15.36 6.93
N LEU A 122 -27.53 15.08 5.83
CA LEU A 122 -27.39 13.82 5.11
C LEU A 122 -25.96 13.63 4.59
N SER A 123 -25.36 14.65 3.99
CA SER A 123 -23.98 14.58 3.53
C SER A 123 -23.03 14.29 4.70
N TRP A 124 -23.19 15.03 5.81
CA TRP A 124 -22.37 14.80 7.01
C TRP A 124 -22.52 13.38 7.56
N THR A 125 -23.74 12.87 7.70
CA THR A 125 -23.95 11.49 8.18
C THR A 125 -23.34 10.45 7.24
N LEU A 126 -23.41 10.65 5.92
CA LEU A 126 -22.73 9.76 4.96
C LEU A 126 -21.20 9.81 5.10
N THR A 127 -20.61 10.97 5.40
CA THR A 127 -19.16 11.06 5.70
C THR A 127 -18.78 10.30 6.98
N VAL A 128 -19.64 10.27 8.01
CA VAL A 128 -19.44 9.44 9.21
C VAL A 128 -19.38 7.96 8.84
N HIS A 129 -20.30 7.48 8.01
CA HIS A 129 -20.31 6.09 7.57
C HIS A 129 -19.06 5.77 6.73
N LEU A 130 -18.63 6.69 5.85
CA LEU A 130 -17.39 6.51 5.09
C LEU A 130 -16.16 6.42 6.00
N ILE A 131 -16.06 7.23 7.06
CA ILE A 131 -15.01 7.11 8.07
C ILE A 131 -15.08 5.75 8.75
N TRP A 132 -16.27 5.33 9.18
CA TRP A 132 -16.46 4.06 9.88
C TRP A 132 -15.95 2.88 9.04
N ILE A 133 -16.34 2.80 7.77
CA ILE A 133 -15.87 1.73 6.88
C ILE A 133 -14.34 1.88 6.61
N ALA A 134 -13.79 3.11 6.63
CA ALA A 134 -12.34 3.31 6.53
C ALA A 134 -11.57 2.89 7.79
N VAL A 135 -12.19 2.94 8.97
CA VAL A 135 -11.62 2.40 10.21
C VAL A 135 -11.61 0.88 10.16
N GLN A 136 -12.74 0.26 9.81
CA GLN A 136 -12.85 -1.20 9.73
C GLN A 136 -11.87 -1.82 8.72
N ASP A 137 -11.71 -1.21 7.54
CA ASP A 137 -10.76 -1.70 6.53
C ASP A 137 -9.30 -1.67 7.02
N HIS A 138 -8.96 -0.78 7.95
CA HIS A 138 -7.61 -0.72 8.49
C HIS A 138 -7.40 -1.74 9.61
N GLU A 139 -8.38 -1.94 10.48
CA GLU A 139 -8.31 -2.99 11.50
C GLU A 139 -8.16 -4.35 10.82
N ALA A 140 -8.98 -4.63 9.80
CA ALA A 140 -8.84 -5.85 9.00
C ALA A 140 -7.46 -5.98 8.30
N ALA A 141 -6.87 -4.86 7.87
CA ALA A 141 -5.55 -4.88 7.26
C ALA A 141 -4.42 -5.12 8.28
N LEU A 142 -4.56 -4.63 9.51
CA LEU A 142 -3.63 -4.90 10.61
C LEU A 142 -3.71 -6.37 11.02
N ASP A 143 -4.92 -6.93 11.14
CA ASP A 143 -5.12 -8.35 11.45
C ASP A 143 -4.47 -9.27 10.40
N GLU A 144 -4.53 -8.89 9.11
CA GLU A 144 -3.83 -9.60 8.05
C GLU A 144 -2.30 -9.45 8.14
N GLU A 145 -1.79 -8.28 8.49
CA GLU A 145 -0.35 -7.99 8.61
C GLU A 145 0.27 -8.74 9.81
N ASP A 146 -0.44 -8.83 10.94
CA ASP A 146 -0.04 -9.58 12.14
C ASP A 146 -0.02 -11.10 11.91
N VAL A 147 -0.87 -11.63 11.01
CA VAL A 147 -0.84 -13.05 10.59
C VAL A 147 0.29 -13.32 9.58
N LEU A 148 0.72 -12.29 8.84
CA LEU A 148 1.80 -12.36 7.85
C LEU A 148 3.17 -12.00 8.43
N GLU A 149 3.27 -11.54 9.68
CA GLU A 149 4.56 -11.50 10.38
C GLU A 149 5.12 -12.92 10.40
N PRO A 150 6.21 -13.20 9.65
CA PRO A 150 6.82 -14.51 9.71
C PRO A 150 7.28 -14.70 11.15
N VAL A 151 6.71 -15.71 11.83
CA VAL A 151 7.19 -16.20 13.13
C VAL A 151 8.70 -16.05 13.13
N PRO A 152 9.31 -15.27 14.04
CA PRO A 152 10.73 -15.03 14.03
C PRO A 152 11.41 -16.40 14.10
N TRP A 153 11.89 -16.86 12.95
CA TRP A 153 12.62 -18.10 12.86
C TRP A 153 13.75 -17.98 13.88
N PRO A 154 13.95 -18.99 14.74
CA PRO A 154 15.02 -18.94 15.72
C PRO A 154 16.30 -18.52 15.01
N SER A 155 16.94 -17.46 15.52
CA SER A 155 18.02 -16.67 14.91
C SER A 155 19.31 -17.45 14.57
N TYR A 156 19.25 -18.77 14.62
CA TYR A 156 20.32 -19.71 14.28
C TYR A 156 20.30 -20.10 12.79
N THR A 157 19.29 -19.73 12.01
CA THR A 157 19.21 -20.04 10.56
C THR A 157 19.46 -18.86 9.64
N SER A 158 19.87 -17.69 10.14
CA SER A 158 20.30 -16.60 9.27
C SER A 158 21.59 -16.99 8.54
N PRO A 159 21.59 -17.22 7.20
CA PRO A 159 22.84 -17.34 6.49
C PRO A 159 23.62 -16.04 6.68
N PRO A 160 24.93 -16.09 6.97
CA PRO A 160 25.72 -14.88 7.20
C PRO A 160 25.56 -13.93 6.01
N ARG A 161 25.42 -12.63 6.29
CA ARG A 161 25.34 -11.59 5.26
C ARG A 161 26.52 -11.78 4.31
N ILE A 162 26.25 -12.20 3.08
CA ILE A 162 27.25 -12.27 2.02
C ILE A 162 27.61 -10.83 1.67
N SER A 163 28.54 -10.27 2.42
CA SER A 163 29.32 -9.12 1.96
C SER A 163 29.92 -9.52 0.63
N ARG A 164 29.82 -8.61 -0.36
CA ARG A 164 30.26 -8.82 -1.74
C ARG A 164 31.56 -9.64 -1.77
N PRO A 165 31.67 -10.69 -2.59
CA PRO A 165 32.79 -11.61 -2.53
C PRO A 165 34.09 -10.84 -2.75
N LYS A 166 34.85 -10.64 -1.67
CA LYS A 166 36.29 -10.42 -1.77
C LYS A 166 36.77 -11.64 -2.58
N ARG A 167 37.40 -11.42 -3.73
CA ARG A 167 37.92 -12.49 -4.60
C ARG A 167 38.91 -13.35 -3.82
N ILE A 168 38.38 -14.30 -3.07
CA ILE A 168 39.12 -15.38 -2.45
C ILE A 168 38.95 -16.50 -3.46
N SER A 169 40.01 -16.78 -4.22
CA SER A 169 40.07 -17.95 -5.07
C SER A 169 39.97 -19.19 -4.17
N ALA A 170 38.76 -19.70 -4.01
CA ALA A 170 38.55 -20.97 -3.34
C ALA A 170 39.20 -22.06 -4.21
N LYS A 171 40.38 -22.51 -3.80
CA LYS A 171 41.04 -23.68 -4.39
C LYS A 171 40.20 -24.89 -4.01
N VAL A 172 39.29 -25.30 -4.89
CA VAL A 172 38.53 -26.54 -4.75
C VAL A 172 39.52 -27.70 -4.79
N VAL A 173 39.75 -28.33 -3.65
CA VAL A 173 40.44 -29.61 -3.59
C VAL A 173 39.35 -30.66 -3.80
N ALA A 174 39.27 -31.21 -5.01
CA ALA A 174 38.43 -32.37 -5.27
C ALA A 174 39.02 -33.55 -4.49
N VAL A 175 38.31 -33.99 -3.45
CA VAL A 175 38.68 -35.19 -2.69
C VAL A 175 37.99 -36.37 -3.36
N ALA A 176 38.78 -37.34 -3.83
CA ALA A 176 38.25 -38.59 -4.34
C ALA A 176 37.49 -39.31 -3.21
N HIS A 177 36.24 -39.68 -3.46
CA HIS A 177 35.45 -40.48 -2.53
C HIS A 177 36.17 -41.80 -2.25
N GLY A 178 36.60 -42.03 -1.00
CA GLY A 178 37.25 -43.28 -0.57
C GLY A 178 38.46 -43.15 0.38
N SER A 179 38.86 -41.95 0.80
CA SER A 179 40.00 -41.79 1.73
C SER A 179 39.63 -41.96 3.21
N ASP A 180 40.44 -42.71 3.95
CA ASP A 180 40.28 -43.05 5.38
C ASP A 180 40.10 -41.80 6.28
N PRO A 181 39.04 -41.73 7.12
CA PRO A 181 38.74 -40.57 7.96
C PRO A 181 39.82 -40.20 8.99
N LEU A 182 40.79 -41.09 9.28
CA LEU A 182 41.87 -40.83 10.24
C LEU A 182 42.87 -39.74 9.81
N LEU A 183 42.92 -39.38 8.52
CA LEU A 183 43.79 -38.30 8.02
C LEU A 183 43.32 -36.89 8.43
N TRP A 184 42.08 -36.75 8.88
CA TRP A 184 41.47 -35.46 9.22
C TRP A 184 41.41 -35.20 10.74
N ALA A 185 41.65 -36.21 11.56
CA ALA A 185 41.57 -36.12 13.02
C ALA A 185 42.74 -35.34 13.67
N ARG A 186 43.85 -35.10 12.95
CA ARG A 186 45.05 -34.44 13.50
C ARG A 186 45.07 -32.91 13.39
N LYS A 187 43.93 -32.25 13.50
CA LYS A 187 43.85 -30.78 13.52
C LYS A 187 43.19 -30.24 14.78
N LYS A 188 43.60 -30.74 15.95
CA LYS A 188 43.27 -30.08 17.23
C LYS A 188 44.45 -29.75 18.15
N ASP A 189 45.61 -30.36 17.97
CA ASP A 189 46.76 -30.09 18.83
C ASP A 189 47.97 -29.56 18.04
N ARG A 190 47.99 -28.25 17.80
CA ARG A 190 49.23 -27.52 17.47
C ARG A 190 49.09 -26.03 17.77
N HIS A 191 48.86 -25.72 19.05
CA HIS A 191 49.32 -24.45 19.58
C HIS A 191 50.83 -24.55 19.84
N GLY A 192 51.60 -23.70 19.18
CA GLY A 192 53.02 -23.49 19.46
C GLY A 192 53.97 -24.36 18.65
N GLN A 193 54.31 -23.95 17.43
CA GLN A 193 55.66 -24.10 16.87
C GLN A 193 55.84 -23.26 15.59
N ALA A 194 56.95 -22.52 15.56
CA ALA A 194 57.38 -21.56 14.54
C ALA A 194 57.57 -22.20 13.14
N PRO A 195 57.64 -21.40 12.05
CA PRO A 195 57.60 -21.94 10.69
C PRO A 195 58.96 -22.52 10.29
N ALA A 196 58.98 -23.80 9.89
CA ALA A 196 60.12 -24.38 9.19
C ALA A 196 59.93 -24.21 7.67
N ARG A 197 60.99 -23.71 7.02
CA ARG A 197 61.11 -23.48 5.57
C ARG A 197 60.91 -24.78 4.76
N THR A 198 60.08 -24.65 3.72
CA THR A 198 60.03 -25.33 2.41
C THR A 198 60.89 -26.59 2.13
N ALA A 199 60.23 -27.62 1.59
CA ALA A 199 60.75 -28.43 0.48
C ALA A 199 59.64 -28.59 -0.57
N GLY A 200 59.98 -28.37 -1.85
CA GLY A 200 59.04 -28.19 -2.95
C GLY A 200 58.23 -29.43 -3.30
N VAL A 201 56.90 -29.27 -3.34
CA VAL A 201 55.99 -30.21 -3.98
C VAL A 201 55.52 -29.54 -5.27
N GLN A 202 55.95 -30.06 -6.42
CA GLN A 202 55.42 -29.62 -7.71
C GLN A 202 53.95 -30.08 -7.82
N PRO A 203 53.01 -29.20 -8.21
CA PRO A 203 51.65 -29.62 -8.49
C PRO A 203 51.63 -30.49 -9.75
N ALA A 204 50.87 -31.60 -9.70
CA ALA A 204 50.63 -32.45 -10.87
C ALA A 204 49.97 -31.64 -12.01
N LYS A 205 50.41 -31.88 -13.25
CA LYS A 205 49.82 -31.27 -14.46
C LYS A 205 48.32 -31.60 -14.53
N PRO A 206 47.44 -30.60 -14.75
CA PRO A 206 46.03 -30.87 -15.01
C PRO A 206 45.87 -31.52 -16.39
N THR A 207 45.23 -32.68 -16.44
CA THR A 207 44.92 -33.47 -17.66
C THR A 207 43.79 -32.89 -18.51
N TYR A 208 43.44 -31.61 -18.32
CA TYR A 208 42.27 -31.01 -18.96
C TYR A 208 42.64 -30.41 -20.32
N ASN A 209 42.10 -30.99 -21.41
CA ASN A 209 42.21 -30.44 -22.75
C ASN A 209 41.03 -29.48 -23.02
N PRO A 210 41.25 -28.16 -23.13
CA PRO A 210 40.18 -27.18 -23.33
C PRO A 210 39.54 -27.20 -24.73
N HIS A 211 40.01 -28.06 -25.65
CA HIS A 211 39.50 -28.18 -27.01
C HIS A 211 38.32 -29.16 -27.19
N ASP A 212 37.90 -29.89 -26.15
CA ASP A 212 36.78 -30.85 -26.25
C ASP A 212 35.38 -30.21 -26.21
N ARG A 213 35.28 -28.87 -26.26
CA ARG A 213 33.99 -28.17 -26.43
C ARG A 213 33.60 -28.10 -27.91
N LEU A 214 33.16 -29.22 -28.48
CA LEU A 214 32.28 -29.20 -29.64
C LEU A 214 30.83 -28.99 -29.16
N PRO A 215 30.06 -28.05 -29.75
CA PRO A 215 28.67 -27.86 -29.40
C PRO A 215 27.85 -29.00 -29.99
N ALA A 216 27.47 -29.97 -29.17
CA ALA A 216 26.42 -30.91 -29.55
C ALA A 216 25.10 -30.13 -29.70
N LEU A 217 24.62 -30.03 -30.93
CA LEU A 217 23.25 -29.65 -31.28
C LEU A 217 22.27 -30.55 -30.51
N LEU A 218 21.60 -29.99 -29.50
CA LEU A 218 20.43 -30.59 -28.88
C LEU A 218 19.15 -29.93 -29.44
N PRO A 219 18.11 -30.70 -29.76
CA PRO A 219 16.87 -30.18 -30.34
C PRO A 219 16.06 -29.40 -29.30
N HIS A 220 15.33 -28.40 -29.77
CA HIS A 220 14.41 -27.57 -28.99
C HIS A 220 13.41 -28.39 -28.17
N THR A 221 13.58 -28.41 -26.85
CA THR A 221 12.47 -28.52 -25.91
C THR A 221 12.55 -27.35 -24.93
N GLY A 222 11.58 -26.45 -25.01
CA GLY A 222 11.50 -25.27 -24.16
C GLY A 222 11.15 -25.65 -22.72
N MET A 223 12.16 -25.88 -21.88
CA MET A 223 12.02 -25.87 -20.44
C MET A 223 12.51 -24.53 -19.89
N LYS A 224 11.56 -23.67 -19.52
CA LYS A 224 11.84 -22.52 -18.64
C LYS A 224 12.12 -23.07 -17.24
N THR A 225 13.39 -23.16 -16.86
CA THR A 225 13.79 -23.50 -15.50
C THR A 225 13.52 -22.29 -14.59
N THR A 226 12.45 -22.34 -13.80
CA THR A 226 12.27 -21.44 -12.66
C THR A 226 13.05 -22.00 -11.47
N TYR A 227 13.60 -21.09 -10.66
CA TYR A 227 14.61 -21.28 -9.62
C TYR A 227 14.27 -22.29 -8.49
N ASN A 228 13.10 -22.94 -8.51
CA ASN A 228 12.56 -23.71 -7.40
C ASN A 228 12.60 -25.24 -7.59
N GLN A 229 13.24 -25.75 -8.65
CA GLN A 229 13.27 -27.20 -8.90
C GLN A 229 14.16 -28.01 -7.95
N TRP A 230 14.93 -27.37 -7.06
CA TRP A 230 15.80 -28.06 -6.10
C TRP A 230 15.08 -28.60 -4.86
N TYR A 231 13.79 -28.32 -4.67
CA TYR A 231 13.06 -28.67 -3.43
C TYR A 231 12.02 -29.79 -3.57
N LEU A 232 11.99 -30.53 -4.70
CA LEU A 232 11.05 -31.64 -4.90
C LEU A 232 11.74 -33.02 -4.98
N GLY A 233 12.80 -33.20 -4.20
CA GLY A 233 13.50 -34.47 -4.11
C GLY A 233 13.78 -34.86 -2.67
N GLU A 234 12.73 -35.06 -1.86
CA GLU A 234 12.72 -35.94 -0.68
C GLU A 234 11.33 -35.86 -0.01
N ALA A 235 10.38 -36.58 -0.59
CA ALA A 235 9.18 -37.03 0.10
C ALA A 235 8.85 -38.44 -0.42
N VAL A 236 9.58 -39.43 0.11
CA VAL A 236 9.15 -40.84 0.20
C VAL A 236 9.62 -41.36 1.55
#